data_AF-A0A520IHZ3-F1
#
_entry.id   AF-A0A520IHZ3-F1
#
_cell.length_a   1.000
_cell.length_b   1.000
_cell.length_c   1.000
_cell.angle_alpha   90.00
_cell.angle_beta   90.00
_cell.angle_gamma   90.00
#
_symmetry.space_group_name_H-M   'P 1'
#
loop_
_entity.id
_entity.type
_entity.pdbx_description
1 polymer ?
#
loop_
_entity_poly.entity_id
_entity_poly.type
_entity_poly.pdbx_seq_one_letter_code
_entity_poly.pdbx_strand_id
1 'polypeptide(L)'
;MAWLAMLAITGLPIALATLHIANTGMPRYFLLSSVAVLLLLTDLIATALTKGPRSKILAALALTLLAIGMNHDITQDIARRRGDIDAAIARVRIEAPGGARVHVDHLQPVAPLRVAAATARYPLVLTSDCRPVQFVFVDLDDGGAATATTRRCGRVYTLRTMRRRGMLSGTDWALYGLPRARNALSSNPY
;
A
#
# COMPACT_ATOMS: atom_id res chain seq x y z
N MET A 1 -22.69 -32.27 -8.19
CA MET A 1 -22.57 -31.14 -7.24
C MET A 1 -21.12 -30.66 -7.04
N ALA A 2 -20.13 -31.55 -6.96
CA ALA A 2 -18.71 -31.16 -6.77
C ALA A 2 -18.11 -30.23 -7.85
N TRP A 3 -18.60 -30.32 -9.10
CA TRP A 3 -18.11 -29.50 -10.21
C TRP A 3 -18.48 -28.00 -10.08
N LEU A 4 -19.66 -27.70 -9.55
CA LEU A 4 -20.11 -26.31 -9.30
C LEU A 4 -19.27 -25.68 -8.17
N ALA A 5 -18.91 -26.47 -7.16
CA ALA A 5 -18.00 -26.04 -6.11
C ALA A 5 -16.58 -25.78 -6.66
N MET A 6 -16.03 -26.68 -7.49
CA MET A 6 -14.74 -26.45 -8.15
C MET A 6 -14.76 -25.19 -9.02
N LEU A 7 -15.80 -24.98 -9.83
CA LEU A 7 -15.96 -23.77 -10.64
C LEU A 7 -16.10 -22.51 -9.78
N ALA A 8 -16.81 -22.57 -8.65
CA ALA A 8 -16.90 -21.43 -7.75
C ALA A 8 -15.57 -21.13 -7.04
N ILE A 9 -14.79 -22.16 -6.73
CA ILE A 9 -13.50 -22.06 -6.04
C ILE A 9 -12.40 -21.55 -6.97
N THR A 10 -12.34 -22.02 -8.22
CA THR A 10 -11.28 -21.65 -9.17
C THR A 10 -11.73 -20.59 -10.17
N GLY A 11 -12.97 -20.67 -10.65
CA GLY A 11 -13.52 -19.77 -11.64
C GLY A 11 -13.77 -18.36 -11.10
N LEU A 12 -14.17 -18.22 -9.83
CA LEU A 12 -14.37 -16.90 -9.21
C LEU A 12 -13.06 -16.08 -9.11
N PRO A 13 -11.95 -16.59 -8.53
CA PRO A 13 -10.71 -15.83 -8.50
C PRO A 13 -10.11 -15.58 -9.89
N ILE A 14 -10.23 -16.53 -10.83
CA ILE A 14 -9.77 -16.33 -12.22
C ILE A 14 -10.62 -15.28 -12.94
N ALA A 15 -11.94 -15.32 -12.80
CA ALA A 15 -12.85 -14.33 -13.38
C ALA A 15 -12.59 -12.94 -12.80
N LEU A 16 -12.38 -12.83 -11.49
CA LEU A 16 -12.10 -11.54 -10.85
C LEU A 16 -10.71 -10.99 -11.20
N ALA A 17 -9.70 -11.85 -11.32
CA ALA A 17 -8.36 -11.47 -11.78
C ALA A 17 -8.35 -10.99 -13.24
N THR A 18 -9.21 -11.57 -14.09
CA THR A 18 -9.31 -11.21 -15.51
C THR A 18 -10.20 -9.99 -15.75
N LEU A 19 -11.31 -9.87 -15.01
CA LEU A 19 -12.32 -8.84 -15.25
C LEU A 19 -11.95 -7.45 -14.70
N HIS A 20 -10.85 -7.31 -13.94
CA HIS A 20 -10.37 -6.02 -13.40
C HIS A 20 -11.50 -5.15 -12.82
N ILE A 21 -12.49 -5.78 -12.17
CA ILE A 21 -13.70 -5.09 -11.74
C ILE A 21 -13.27 -4.00 -10.75
N ALA A 22 -13.72 -2.76 -10.99
CA ALA A 22 -13.45 -1.65 -10.11
C ALA A 22 -13.88 -2.05 -8.69
N ASN A 23 -12.97 -1.91 -7.71
CA ASN A 23 -13.10 -2.38 -6.31
C ASN A 23 -12.56 -3.80 -6.00
N THR A 24 -11.91 -4.49 -6.95
CA THR A 24 -11.10 -5.72 -6.68
C THR A 24 -9.84 -5.46 -5.83
N GLY A 25 -9.52 -4.20 -5.55
CA GLY A 25 -8.38 -3.80 -4.70
C GLY A 25 -8.57 -4.07 -3.20
N MET A 26 -9.77 -4.48 -2.74
CA MET A 26 -9.99 -4.81 -1.34
C MET A 26 -9.85 -6.33 -1.10
N PRO A 27 -8.80 -6.78 -0.38
CA PRO A 27 -8.54 -8.21 -0.14
C PRO A 27 -9.70 -8.94 0.55
N ARG A 28 -10.51 -8.20 1.33
CA ARG A 28 -11.64 -8.75 2.09
C ARG A 28 -12.70 -9.41 1.21
N TYR A 29 -12.85 -9.00 -0.05
CA TYR A 29 -13.82 -9.61 -0.96
C TYR A 29 -13.41 -11.02 -1.40
N PHE A 30 -12.14 -11.37 -1.23
CA PHE A 30 -11.61 -12.68 -1.62
C PHE A 30 -11.46 -13.65 -0.45
N LEU A 31 -11.72 -13.21 0.79
CA LEU A 31 -11.49 -14.02 2.00
C LEU A 31 -12.16 -15.40 1.90
N LEU A 32 -13.43 -15.45 1.52
CA LEU A 32 -14.18 -16.70 1.44
C LEU A 32 -13.62 -17.63 0.36
N SER A 33 -13.34 -17.10 -0.84
CA SER A 33 -12.74 -17.87 -1.93
C SER A 33 -11.33 -18.34 -1.59
N SER A 34 -10.51 -17.49 -0.96
CA SER A 34 -9.15 -17.82 -0.54
C SER A 34 -9.15 -18.95 0.49
N VAL A 35 -10.08 -18.92 1.46
CA VAL A 35 -10.24 -20.02 2.43
C VAL A 35 -10.62 -21.32 1.72
N ALA A 36 -11.57 -21.29 0.77
CA ALA A 36 -11.97 -22.48 0.04
C ALA A 36 -10.83 -23.06 -0.82
N VAL A 37 -10.06 -22.21 -1.50
CA VAL A 37 -8.86 -22.62 -2.25
C VAL A 37 -7.82 -23.22 -1.31
N LEU A 38 -7.54 -22.59 -0.17
CA LEU A 38 -6.59 -23.09 0.84
C LEU A 38 -6.99 -24.48 1.33
N LEU A 39 -8.26 -24.69 1.68
CA LEU A 39 -8.78 -25.99 2.12
C LEU A 39 -8.63 -27.06 1.05
N LEU A 40 -8.99 -26.75 -0.21
CA LEU A 40 -8.82 -27.67 -1.33
C LEU A 40 -7.34 -28.02 -1.54
N LEU A 41 -6.44 -27.03 -1.43
CA LEU A 41 -5.01 -27.23 -1.57
C LEU A 41 -4.47 -28.13 -0.46
N THR A 42 -4.92 -27.94 0.78
CA THR A 42 -4.50 -28.79 1.91
C THR A 42 -4.96 -30.23 1.74
N ASP A 43 -6.17 -30.47 1.23
CA ASP A 43 -6.69 -31.82 1.00
C ASP A 43 -5.94 -32.53 -0.14
N LEU A 44 -5.62 -31.80 -1.22
CA LEU A 44 -4.77 -32.28 -2.31
C LEU A 44 -3.37 -32.67 -1.83
N ILE A 45 -2.75 -31.82 -1.00
CA ILE A 45 -1.41 -32.07 -0.43
C ILE A 45 -1.46 -33.27 0.52
N ALA A 46 -2.45 -33.34 1.41
CA ALA A 46 -2.63 -34.46 2.34
C ALA A 46 -2.80 -35.78 1.57
N THR A 47 -3.63 -35.79 0.53
CA THR A 47 -3.83 -36.93 -0.36
C THR A 47 -2.56 -37.29 -1.13
N ALA A 48 -1.78 -36.31 -1.56
CA ALA A 48 -0.51 -36.55 -2.25
C ALA A 48 0.55 -37.18 -1.32
N LEU A 49 0.50 -36.88 -0.02
CA LEU A 49 1.42 -37.43 0.97
C LEU A 49 1.16 -38.91 1.29
N THR A 50 -0.06 -39.42 1.11
CA THR A 50 -0.41 -40.81 1.42
C THR A 50 -0.16 -41.80 0.28
N LYS A 51 0.06 -41.33 -0.95
CA LYS A 51 0.17 -42.18 -2.15
C LYS A 51 1.51 -42.90 -2.30
N GLY A 52 2.55 -42.18 -2.72
CA GLY A 52 3.83 -42.78 -3.12
C GLY A 52 4.98 -41.76 -3.16
N PRO A 53 6.24 -42.22 -3.28
CA PRO A 53 7.41 -41.36 -3.07
C PRO A 53 7.47 -40.16 -4.03
N ARG A 54 7.11 -40.33 -5.31
CA ARG A 54 7.04 -39.21 -6.27
C ARG A 54 5.99 -38.17 -5.90
N SER A 55 4.82 -38.63 -5.42
CA SER A 55 3.72 -37.77 -4.98
C SER A 55 4.09 -37.00 -3.71
N LYS A 56 4.83 -37.62 -2.79
CA LYS A 56 5.39 -36.97 -1.60
C LYS A 56 6.39 -35.87 -1.97
N ILE A 57 7.27 -36.10 -2.94
CA ILE A 57 8.22 -35.09 -3.43
C ILE A 57 7.47 -33.89 -4.03
N LEU A 58 6.45 -34.13 -4.86
CA LEU A 58 5.63 -33.06 -5.43
C LEU A 58 4.90 -32.26 -4.34
N ALA A 59 4.32 -32.94 -3.35
CA ALA A 59 3.67 -32.30 -2.21
C ALA A 59 4.65 -31.43 -1.39
N ALA A 60 5.83 -31.96 -1.10
CA ALA A 60 6.87 -31.24 -0.38
C ALA A 60 7.37 -30.02 -1.17
N LEU A 61 7.54 -30.14 -2.48
CA LEU A 61 7.94 -29.05 -3.35
C LEU A 61 6.87 -27.95 -3.42
N ALA A 62 5.59 -28.33 -3.54
CA ALA A 62 4.47 -27.39 -3.52
C ALA A 62 4.38 -26.62 -2.19
N LEU A 63 4.50 -27.31 -1.06
CA LEU A 63 4.54 -26.69 0.27
C LEU A 63 5.72 -25.73 0.42
N THR A 64 6.89 -26.13 -0.06
CA THR A 64 8.11 -25.30 0.02
C THR A 64 7.96 -24.03 -0.79
N LEU A 65 7.47 -24.13 -2.03
CA LEU A 65 7.21 -22.97 -2.88
C LEU A 65 6.16 -22.02 -2.28
N LEU A 66 5.08 -22.58 -1.72
CA LEU A 66 4.05 -21.80 -1.03
C LEU A 66 4.63 -21.06 0.18
N ALA A 67 5.42 -21.74 1.01
CA ALA A 67 6.06 -21.13 2.17
C ALA A 67 7.04 -20.02 1.78
N ILE A 68 7.83 -20.22 0.72
CA ILE A 68 8.74 -19.20 0.19
C ILE A 68 7.94 -17.98 -0.29
N GLY A 69 6.88 -18.18 -1.08
CA GLY A 69 6.03 -17.10 -1.57
C GLY A 69 5.37 -16.31 -0.44
N MET A 70 4.76 -17.01 0.53
CA MET A 70 4.13 -16.38 1.69
C MET A 70 5.14 -15.59 2.53
N ASN A 71 6.33 -16.14 2.77
CA ASN A 71 7.36 -15.45 3.54
C ASN A 71 7.88 -14.20 2.80
N HIS A 72 8.02 -14.29 1.48
CA HIS A 72 8.40 -13.14 0.65
C HIS A 72 7.35 -12.02 0.73
N ASP A 73 6.07 -12.36 0.57
CA ASP A 73 4.98 -11.38 0.62
C ASP A 73 4.84 -10.76 2.03
N ILE A 74 4.88 -11.57 3.08
CA ILE A 74 4.81 -11.09 4.47
C ILE A 74 5.98 -10.15 4.78
N THR A 75 7.20 -10.51 4.40
CA THR A 75 8.38 -9.66 4.65
C THR A 75 8.29 -8.35 3.89
N GLN A 76 7.83 -8.36 2.64
CA GLN A 76 7.59 -7.15 1.88
C GLN A 76 6.48 -6.27 2.50
N ASP A 77 5.37 -6.85 2.93
CA ASP A 77 4.26 -6.10 3.53
C ASP A 77 4.65 -5.49 4.88
N ILE A 78 5.43 -6.20 5.70
CA ILE A 78 6.00 -5.68 6.94
C ILE A 78 6.94 -4.51 6.64
N ALA A 79 7.86 -4.69 5.69
CA ALA A 79 8.82 -3.65 5.31
C ALA A 79 8.13 -2.40 4.76
N ARG A 80 7.06 -2.58 3.98
CA ARG A 80 6.30 -1.49 3.37
C ARG A 80 5.25 -0.89 4.29
N ARG A 81 4.96 -1.41 5.48
CA ARG A 81 3.96 -0.83 6.41
C ARG A 81 2.67 -0.31 5.75
N ARG A 82 2.12 -1.06 4.78
CA ARG A 82 0.91 -0.69 4.00
C ARG A 82 1.03 0.59 3.15
N GLY A 83 2.18 0.85 2.52
CA GLY A 83 2.35 1.92 1.52
C GLY A 83 3.69 2.67 1.55
N ASP A 84 4.62 2.30 2.43
CA ASP A 84 5.92 2.95 2.69
C ASP A 84 5.75 4.37 3.26
N ILE A 85 4.85 4.52 4.23
CA ILE A 85 4.52 5.82 4.86
C ILE A 85 5.73 6.44 5.57
N ASP A 86 6.71 5.63 5.99
CA ASP A 86 7.97 6.11 6.55
C ASP A 86 8.72 7.01 5.55
N ALA A 87 8.62 6.76 4.23
CA ALA A 87 9.20 7.62 3.21
C ALA A 87 8.58 9.03 3.17
N ALA A 88 7.29 9.17 3.50
CA ALA A 88 6.65 10.48 3.62
C ALA A 88 7.27 11.26 4.78
N ILE A 89 7.39 10.63 5.96
CA ILE A 89 7.99 11.25 7.15
C ILE A 89 9.46 11.59 6.92
N ALA A 90 10.23 10.70 6.29
CA ALA A 90 11.62 10.95 5.95
C ALA A 90 11.75 12.19 5.06
N ARG A 91 10.87 12.34 4.06
CA ARG A 91 10.89 13.51 3.16
C ARG A 91 10.50 14.80 3.89
N VAL A 92 9.45 14.76 4.70
CA VAL A 92 9.01 15.90 5.51
C VAL A 92 10.11 16.34 6.48
N ARG A 93 10.81 15.40 7.12
CA ARG A 93 11.93 15.69 8.04
C ARG A 93 13.11 16.36 7.34
N ILE A 94 13.42 15.98 6.10
CA ILE A 94 14.48 16.62 5.31
C ILE A 94 14.13 18.08 4.99
N GLU A 95 12.87 18.36 4.68
CA GLU A 95 12.43 19.70 4.28
C GLU A 95 12.05 20.60 5.47
N ALA A 96 11.66 20.02 6.61
CA ALA A 96 11.27 20.71 7.83
C ALA A 96 11.78 19.95 9.08
N PRO A 97 13.07 20.06 9.43
CA PRO A 97 13.68 19.23 10.48
C PRO A 97 13.12 19.50 11.89
N GLY A 98 12.64 20.71 12.16
CA GLY A 98 12.06 21.09 13.46
C GLY A 98 10.63 20.61 13.72
N GLY A 99 10.01 19.92 12.75
CA GLY A 99 8.61 19.53 12.80
C GLY A 99 7.79 20.16 11.69
N ALA A 100 6.64 19.54 11.41
CA ALA A 100 5.78 19.96 10.32
C ALA A 100 4.30 19.78 10.64
N ARG A 101 3.50 20.61 9.99
CA ARG A 101 2.06 20.43 9.87
C ARG A 101 1.74 19.88 8.47
N VAL A 102 1.06 18.75 8.42
CA VAL A 102 0.64 18.08 7.18
C VAL A 102 -0.88 18.09 7.12
N HIS A 103 -1.44 18.55 5.99
CA HIS A 103 -2.87 18.40 5.71
C HIS A 103 -3.16 17.01 5.15
N VAL A 104 -4.23 16.38 5.62
CA VAL A 104 -4.72 15.08 5.16
C VAL A 104 -6.18 15.22 4.77
N ASP A 105 -6.53 14.73 3.57
CA ASP A 105 -7.90 14.79 3.05
C ASP A 105 -8.80 13.73 3.72
N HIS A 106 -8.25 12.55 4.01
CA HIS A 106 -8.98 11.42 4.58
C HIS A 106 -8.47 11.03 5.97
N LEU A 107 -9.32 10.36 6.74
CA LEU A 107 -8.97 9.87 8.08
C LEU A 107 -8.02 8.66 8.04
N GLN A 108 -8.07 7.89 6.95
CA GLN A 108 -7.34 6.63 6.78
C GLN A 108 -5.81 6.76 6.97
N PRO A 109 -5.11 7.77 6.41
CA PRO A 109 -3.67 7.91 6.59
C PRO A 109 -3.24 8.46 7.98
N VAL A 110 -4.18 8.93 8.81
CA VAL A 110 -3.86 9.61 10.09
C VAL A 110 -3.10 8.71 11.05
N ALA A 111 -3.62 7.51 11.32
CA ALA A 111 -3.01 6.60 12.28
C ALA A 111 -1.63 6.10 11.81
N PRO A 112 -1.46 5.63 10.56
CA PRO A 112 -0.14 5.26 10.04
C PRO A 112 0.88 6.39 10.07
N LEU A 113 0.50 7.63 9.69
CA LEU A 113 1.40 8.79 9.75
C LEU A 113 1.83 9.12 11.17
N ARG A 114 0.94 9.02 12.16
CA ARG A 114 1.28 9.20 13.58
C ARG A 114 2.26 8.16 14.07
N VAL A 115 2.04 6.89 13.74
CA VAL A 115 2.95 5.80 14.13
C VAL A 115 4.32 5.98 13.48
N ALA A 116 4.37 6.32 12.19
CA ALA A 116 5.62 6.58 11.47
C ALA A 116 6.39 7.76 12.08
N ALA A 117 5.70 8.87 12.37
CA ALA A 117 6.29 10.04 13.03
C ALA A 117 6.81 9.73 14.44
N ALA A 118 6.01 9.01 15.25
CA ALA A 118 6.41 8.59 16.60
C ALA A 118 7.65 7.68 16.57
N THR A 119 7.67 6.70 15.66
CA THR A 119 8.82 5.80 15.45
C THR A 119 10.07 6.60 15.08
N ALA A 120 9.93 7.61 14.22
CA ALA A 120 11.01 8.50 13.80
C ALA A 120 11.34 9.60 14.83
N ARG A 121 10.64 9.66 15.98
CA ARG A 121 10.71 10.73 16.99
C ARG A 121 10.57 12.13 16.37
N TYR A 122 9.68 12.26 15.39
CA TYR A 122 9.49 13.47 14.62
C TYR A 122 8.19 14.19 15.06
N PRO A 123 8.26 15.49 15.43
CA PRO A 123 7.08 16.25 15.83
C PRO A 123 6.20 16.56 14.60
N LEU A 124 5.15 15.75 14.42
CA LEU A 124 4.20 15.85 13.31
C LEU A 124 2.82 16.28 13.83
N VAL A 125 2.26 17.32 13.21
CA VAL A 125 0.87 17.73 13.44
C VAL A 125 0.06 17.46 12.19
N LEU A 126 -0.94 16.60 12.31
CA LEU A 126 -1.89 16.31 11.23
C LEU A 126 -3.12 17.19 11.38
N THR A 127 -3.60 17.75 10.28
CA THR A 127 -4.83 18.53 10.24
C THR A 127 -5.67 18.19 9.02
N SER A 128 -6.98 18.28 9.13
CA SER A 128 -7.92 18.24 8.00
C SER A 128 -8.53 19.62 7.72
N ASP A 129 -8.20 20.63 8.53
CA ASP A 129 -8.67 22.00 8.31
C ASP A 129 -7.82 22.76 7.30
N CYS A 130 -8.32 23.93 6.88
CA CYS A 130 -7.64 24.80 5.93
C CYS A 130 -6.65 25.78 6.55
N ARG A 131 -6.07 25.44 7.71
CA ARG A 131 -4.96 26.24 8.25
C ARG A 131 -3.75 26.15 7.31
N PRO A 132 -2.88 27.17 7.30
CA PRO A 132 -1.65 27.14 6.50
C PRO A 132 -0.78 25.92 6.89
N VAL A 133 -0.60 25.01 5.94
CA VAL A 133 0.30 23.86 6.05
C VAL A 133 1.42 23.93 5.02
N GLN A 134 2.57 23.33 5.35
CA GLN A 134 3.71 23.23 4.44
C GLN A 134 3.58 22.04 3.48
N PHE A 135 2.89 20.99 3.93
CA PHE A 135 2.76 19.75 3.20
C PHE A 135 1.31 19.27 3.16
N VAL A 136 0.98 18.54 2.09
CA VAL A 136 -0.30 17.88 1.89
C VAL A 136 -0.02 16.42 1.57
N PHE A 137 -0.69 15.52 2.28
CA PHE A 137 -0.69 14.09 2.00
C PHE A 137 -2.01 13.70 1.36
N VAL A 138 -1.95 13.11 0.18
CA VAL A 138 -3.11 12.73 -0.63
C VAL A 138 -3.06 11.22 -0.86
N ASP A 139 -4.13 10.52 -0.47
CA ASP A 139 -4.37 9.16 -0.94
C ASP A 139 -4.76 9.23 -2.42
N LEU A 140 -4.06 8.48 -3.26
CA LEU A 140 -4.37 8.36 -4.67
C LEU A 140 -5.45 7.29 -4.83
N ASP A 141 -6.44 7.55 -5.71
CA ASP A 141 -7.42 6.55 -6.10
C ASP A 141 -6.72 5.33 -6.73
N ASP A 142 -7.36 4.15 -6.65
CA ASP A 142 -6.86 2.88 -7.17
C ASP A 142 -6.43 3.01 -8.64
N GLY A 143 -5.11 3.06 -8.90
CA GLY A 143 -4.54 3.23 -10.24
C GLY A 143 -4.42 4.67 -10.74
N GLY A 144 -4.84 5.67 -9.96
CA GLY A 144 -4.71 7.09 -10.27
C GLY A 144 -3.24 7.54 -10.35
N ALA A 145 -2.89 8.35 -11.34
CA ALA A 145 -1.55 8.93 -11.43
C ALA A 145 -1.41 10.12 -10.46
N ALA A 146 -0.27 10.22 -9.77
CA ALA A 146 0.05 11.42 -9.02
C ALA A 146 0.25 12.58 -10.00
N THR A 147 -0.52 13.65 -9.83
CA THR A 147 -0.35 14.88 -10.62
C THR A 147 0.92 15.61 -10.17
N ALA A 148 1.53 16.39 -11.06
CA ALA A 148 2.71 17.20 -10.72
C ALA A 148 2.41 18.26 -9.64
N THR A 149 1.17 18.74 -9.59
CA THR A 149 0.69 19.70 -8.61
C THR A 149 -0.69 19.33 -8.08
N THR A 150 -1.00 19.76 -6.87
CA THR A 150 -2.33 19.67 -6.28
C THR A 150 -2.72 21.00 -5.68
N ARG A 151 -4.03 21.31 -5.64
CA ARG A 151 -4.56 22.50 -4.97
C ARG A 151 -5.34 22.07 -3.74
N ARG A 152 -5.00 22.63 -2.58
CA ARG A 152 -5.74 22.47 -1.32
C ARG A 152 -5.83 23.79 -0.60
N CYS A 153 -7.02 24.11 -0.10
CA CYS A 153 -7.27 25.35 0.66
C CYS A 153 -6.77 26.61 -0.07
N GLY A 154 -7.05 26.69 -1.38
CA GLY A 154 -6.65 27.82 -2.23
C GLY A 154 -5.16 27.90 -2.59
N ARG A 155 -4.30 27.00 -2.10
CA ARG A 155 -2.85 27.01 -2.36
C ARG A 155 -2.44 25.87 -3.27
N VAL A 156 -1.43 26.13 -4.12
CA VAL A 156 -0.86 25.13 -5.02
C VAL A 156 0.37 24.50 -4.35
N TYR A 157 0.39 23.18 -4.32
CA TYR A 157 1.47 22.36 -3.82
C TYR A 157 2.08 21.55 -4.96
N THR A 158 3.36 21.22 -4.84
CA THR A 158 4.17 20.53 -5.85
C THR A 158 4.56 19.15 -5.35
N LEU A 159 4.50 18.14 -6.22
CA LEU A 159 4.80 16.75 -5.86
C LEU A 159 6.23 16.65 -5.29
N ARG A 160 6.38 15.94 -4.17
CA ARG A 160 7.67 15.68 -3.51
C ARG A 160 8.08 14.24 -3.60
N THR A 161 7.15 13.35 -3.30
CA THR A 161 7.36 11.92 -3.40
C THR A 161 6.00 11.25 -3.51
N MET A 162 6.01 10.04 -4.07
CA MET A 162 4.84 9.17 -4.10
C MET A 162 5.29 7.75 -3.84
N ARG A 163 4.37 6.94 -3.31
CA ARG A 163 4.54 5.50 -3.20
C ARG A 163 3.28 4.80 -3.62
N ARG A 164 3.49 3.61 -4.19
CA ARG A 164 2.43 2.69 -4.54
C ARG A 164 2.33 1.62 -3.47
N ARG A 165 1.12 1.16 -3.19
CA ARG A 165 0.83 0.05 -2.29
C ARG A 165 1.48 -1.25 -2.76
N GLY A 166 1.67 -2.16 -1.82
CA GLY A 166 1.99 -3.55 -2.14
C GLY A 166 0.77 -4.29 -2.69
N MET A 167 0.98 -5.53 -3.15
CA MET A 167 -0.05 -6.32 -3.85
C MET A 167 -1.28 -6.64 -2.98
N LEU A 168 -1.09 -6.81 -1.67
CA LEU A 168 -2.12 -7.34 -0.77
C LEU A 168 -2.70 -6.31 0.21
N SER A 169 -2.08 -5.15 0.42
CA SER A 169 -2.65 -4.11 1.29
C SER A 169 -1.98 -2.73 1.14
N GLY A 170 -2.74 -1.68 1.45
CA GLY A 170 -2.25 -0.29 1.51
C GLY A 170 -3.01 0.66 0.59
N THR A 171 -2.67 1.95 0.70
CA THR A 171 -3.15 3.00 -0.21
C THR A 171 -1.97 3.53 -1.01
N ASP A 172 -2.21 3.77 -2.30
CA ASP A 172 -1.30 4.60 -3.09
C ASP A 172 -1.37 6.01 -2.51
N TRP A 173 -0.24 6.71 -2.43
CA TRP A 173 -0.24 8.05 -1.88
C TRP A 173 0.82 8.95 -2.51
N ALA A 174 0.56 10.24 -2.44
CA ALA A 174 1.47 11.30 -2.86
C ALA A 174 1.61 12.36 -1.77
N LEU A 175 2.85 12.78 -1.55
CA LEU A 175 3.18 13.90 -0.68
C LEU A 175 3.50 15.11 -1.54
N TYR A 176 2.85 16.22 -1.24
CA TYR A 176 3.06 17.50 -1.88
C TYR A 176 3.61 18.51 -0.87
N GLY A 177 4.47 19.42 -1.33
CA GLY A 177 5.02 20.50 -0.53
C GLY A 177 4.76 21.86 -1.19
N LEU A 178 4.72 22.93 -0.40
CA LEU A 178 4.70 24.28 -0.95
C LEU A 178 5.88 24.48 -1.92
N PRO A 179 5.73 25.26 -2.99
CA PRO A 179 6.85 25.62 -3.84
C PRO A 179 7.99 26.15 -2.96
N ARG A 180 9.19 25.58 -3.07
CA ARG A 180 10.35 26.22 -2.44
C ARG A 180 10.44 27.62 -3.04
N ALA A 181 10.59 28.63 -2.19
CA ALA A 181 11.03 29.93 -2.68
C ALA A 181 12.32 29.66 -3.47
N ARG A 182 12.28 29.86 -4.79
CA ARG A 182 13.53 29.99 -5.54
C ARG A 182 14.25 31.12 -4.83
N ASN A 183 15.43 30.85 -4.28
CA ASN A 183 16.27 31.87 -3.68
C ASN A 183 16.25 33.08 -4.61
N ALA A 184 15.62 34.17 -4.18
CA ALA A 184 15.86 35.49 -4.72
C ALA A 184 17.27 35.85 -4.25
N LEU A 185 18.27 35.19 -4.85
CA LEU A 185 19.63 35.67 -4.83
C LEU A 185 19.62 36.93 -5.68
N SER A 186 19.40 38.05 -4.99
CA SER A 186 20.21 39.25 -5.16
C SER A 186 20.47 39.65 -6.62
N SER A 187 19.44 40.16 -7.29
CA SER A 187 19.67 41.30 -8.17
C SER A 187 20.08 42.47 -7.28
N ASN A 188 21.39 42.69 -7.13
CA ASN A 188 21.94 43.92 -6.58
C ASN A 188 22.38 44.79 -7.76
N PRO A 189 21.63 45.85 -8.13
CA PRO A 189 22.14 46.93 -8.93
C PRO A 189 22.30 48.15 -8.03
N TYR A 190 23.38 48.19 -7.25
CA TYR A 190 23.96 49.41 -6.72
C TYR A 190 25.48 49.28 -6.83
#